data_AF-A0A848UNH5-F1
#
_entry.id   AF-A0A848UNH5-F1
#
_cell.length_a   1.000
_cell.length_b   1.000
_cell.length_c   1.000
_cell.angle_alpha   90.00
_cell.angle_beta   90.00
_cell.angle_gamma   90.00
#
_symmetry.space_group_name_H-M   'P 1'
#
loop_
_entity.id
_entity.type
_entity.pdbx_description
1 polymer ?
#
loop_
_entity_poly.entity_id
_entity_poly.type
_entity_poly.pdbx_seq_one_letter_code
_entity_poly.pdbx_strand_id
1 'polypeptide(L)'
;MHAGYDPSSAGERWNVNLPAVIGVVFVFLVGVVVWVVATSGDDGGEGEGAAPATVADDGGSSEPTSTATGTSADVTTPAPMPSITAQSTTPTTVAPATAAPTTTPPPTESTSVPTTAAGAVDDAVPGDLGVPGRPMQRPPCDGSYITVLASPIGAQANAASVASVLDDHPGSNYLRTDQTCPSLTPDVDGDPIYVIFFGPFAFDSDACAARSEGPEGAYARRLSDELGPDHSVACG
;
A
#
# COMPACT_ATOMS: atom_id res chain seq x y z
N MET A 1 -32.63 -37.58 -19.63
CA MET A 1 -31.59 -38.49 -19.07
C MET A 1 -30.45 -37.60 -18.62
N HIS A 2 -30.46 -37.21 -17.33
CA HIS A 2 -29.43 -36.39 -16.69
C HIS A 2 -28.35 -37.33 -16.17
N ALA A 3 -27.11 -37.16 -16.63
CA ALA A 3 -25.95 -37.78 -16.00
C ALA A 3 -25.42 -36.80 -14.94
N GLY A 4 -25.48 -37.23 -13.67
CA GLY A 4 -24.98 -36.47 -12.53
C GLY A 4 -23.46 -36.37 -12.53
N TYR A 5 -22.95 -35.22 -12.11
CA TYR A 5 -21.54 -35.02 -11.78
C TYR A 5 -21.39 -35.09 -10.26
N ASP A 6 -20.54 -35.99 -9.79
CA ASP A 6 -20.29 -36.32 -8.39
C ASP A 6 -19.00 -35.60 -7.92
N PRO A 7 -19.04 -34.65 -6.97
CA PRO A 7 -17.87 -33.92 -6.53
C PRO A 7 -17.15 -34.59 -5.34
N SER A 8 -16.88 -35.90 -5.42
CA SER A 8 -16.27 -36.66 -4.31
C SER A 8 -14.88 -37.24 -4.59
N SER A 9 -14.09 -36.66 -5.50
CA SER A 9 -12.75 -37.17 -5.87
C SER A 9 -11.62 -36.13 -5.80
N ALA A 10 -11.57 -35.37 -4.71
CA ALA A 10 -10.40 -34.59 -4.31
C ALA A 10 -9.87 -35.05 -2.94
N GLY A 11 -9.69 -36.37 -2.80
CA GLY A 11 -8.89 -36.98 -1.74
C GLY A 11 -7.54 -37.42 -2.29
N GLU A 12 -6.47 -36.94 -1.63
CA GLU A 12 -5.09 -37.49 -1.63
C GLU A 12 -4.22 -37.33 -2.89
N ARG A 13 -3.32 -36.33 -2.85
CA ARG A 13 -1.85 -36.56 -2.90
C ARG A 13 -1.03 -35.26 -2.88
N TRP A 14 -0.85 -34.63 -1.72
CA TRP A 14 0.36 -33.84 -1.47
C TRP A 14 0.92 -34.20 -0.10
N ASN A 15 1.49 -35.40 -0.06
CA ASN A 15 2.46 -35.80 0.94
C ASN A 15 3.78 -35.08 0.63
N VAL A 16 4.02 -33.92 1.25
CA VAL A 16 5.33 -33.26 1.20
C VAL A 16 5.91 -33.27 2.61
N ASN A 17 7.00 -34.02 2.75
CA ASN A 17 7.82 -34.22 3.94
C ASN A 17 8.04 -32.93 4.76
N LEU A 18 7.27 -32.79 5.83
CA LEU A 18 7.31 -31.65 6.76
C LEU A 18 8.59 -31.51 7.63
N PRO A 19 9.54 -32.48 7.74
CA PRO A 19 10.80 -32.20 8.44
C PRO A 19 11.97 -31.76 7.52
N ALA A 20 11.89 -31.96 6.20
CA ALA A 20 13.02 -31.66 5.30
C ALA A 20 13.07 -30.17 4.89
N VAL A 21 11.91 -29.53 4.67
CA VAL A 21 11.84 -28.12 4.25
C VAL A 21 12.24 -27.16 5.37
N ILE A 22 11.92 -27.50 6.63
CA ILE A 22 12.32 -26.72 7.81
C ILE A 22 13.85 -26.73 7.99
N GLY A 23 14.52 -27.85 7.68
CA GLY A 23 15.98 -27.96 7.75
C GLY A 23 16.71 -27.07 6.74
N VAL A 24 16.17 -26.92 5.52
CA VAL A 24 16.78 -26.06 4.47
C VAL A 24 16.69 -24.58 4.83
N VAL A 25 15.56 -24.13 5.39
CA VAL A 25 15.36 -22.74 5.82
C VAL A 25 16.31 -22.37 6.98
N PHE A 26 16.53 -23.28 7.93
CA PHE A 26 17.42 -23.02 9.07
C PHE A 26 18.90 -22.96 8.67
N VAL A 27 19.36 -23.83 7.77
CA VAL A 27 20.75 -23.80 7.26
C VAL A 27 21.01 -22.54 6.45
N PHE A 28 20.03 -22.07 5.66
CA PHE A 28 20.17 -20.84 4.88
C PHE A 28 20.24 -19.60 5.79
N LEU A 29 19.39 -19.51 6.82
CA LEU A 29 19.43 -18.39 7.77
C LEU A 29 20.74 -18.33 8.56
N VAL A 30 21.26 -19.45 9.06
CA VAL A 30 22.56 -19.48 9.76
C VAL A 30 23.71 -19.14 8.79
N GLY A 31 23.65 -19.61 7.54
CA GLY A 31 24.64 -19.30 6.51
C GLY A 31 24.71 -17.81 6.17
N VAL A 32 23.56 -17.15 6.01
CA VAL A 32 23.48 -15.71 5.71
C VAL A 32 24.01 -14.87 6.88
N VAL A 33 23.67 -15.23 8.13
CA VAL A 33 24.19 -14.52 9.32
C VAL A 33 25.71 -14.67 9.45
N VAL A 34 26.27 -15.86 9.22
CA VAL A 34 27.73 -16.08 9.24
C VAL A 34 28.43 -15.33 8.11
N TRP A 35 27.85 -15.27 6.91
CA TRP A 35 28.43 -14.53 5.79
C TRP A 35 28.42 -13.02 6.04
N VAL A 36 27.35 -12.46 6.59
CA VAL A 36 27.26 -11.03 6.93
C VAL A 36 28.25 -10.67 8.05
N VAL A 37 28.45 -11.53 9.05
CA VAL A 37 29.48 -11.29 10.09
C VAL A 37 30.90 -11.41 9.52
N ALA A 38 31.15 -12.32 8.56
CA ALA A 38 32.46 -12.49 7.94
C ALA A 38 32.83 -11.37 6.95
N THR A 39 31.84 -10.66 6.37
CA THR A 39 32.09 -9.57 5.41
C THR A 39 32.11 -8.18 6.04
N SER A 40 31.74 -8.06 7.32
CA SER A 40 31.64 -6.76 8.04
C SER A 40 32.78 -6.49 9.04
N GLY A 41 33.84 -7.32 9.05
CA GLY A 41 34.96 -7.20 10.00
C GLY A 41 36.17 -6.48 9.41
N ASP A 42 36.28 -5.19 9.75
CA ASP A 42 37.37 -4.22 9.55
C ASP A 42 38.78 -4.68 10.00
N ASP A 43 39.77 -4.25 9.21
CA ASP A 43 41.09 -3.68 9.55
C ASP A 43 42.06 -4.32 10.57
N GLY A 44 43.27 -4.64 10.07
CA GLY A 44 44.44 -4.90 10.90
C GLY A 44 45.73 -5.32 10.19
N GLY A 45 46.38 -4.40 9.48
CA GLY A 45 47.83 -4.10 9.58
C GLY A 45 48.92 -5.11 9.17
N GLU A 46 50.04 -4.51 8.73
CA GLU A 46 51.40 -5.06 8.52
C GLU A 46 51.59 -5.86 7.23
N GLY A 47 52.53 -5.61 6.32
CA GLY A 47 53.76 -4.85 6.33
C GLY A 47 54.74 -5.56 5.38
N GLU A 48 55.47 -4.78 4.57
CA GLU A 48 56.72 -5.13 3.88
C GLU A 48 56.71 -6.07 2.66
N GLY A 49 57.17 -5.51 1.53
CA GLY A 49 58.26 -6.16 0.79
C GLY A 49 58.06 -6.41 -0.71
N ALA A 50 58.87 -5.70 -1.50
CA ALA A 50 59.38 -6.06 -2.83
C ALA A 50 58.52 -5.73 -4.08
N ALA A 51 58.90 -4.63 -4.73
CA ALA A 51 58.97 -4.52 -6.19
C ALA A 51 59.98 -5.54 -6.78
N PRO A 52 60.17 -5.69 -8.11
CA PRO A 52 59.55 -4.99 -9.25
C PRO A 52 59.08 -5.91 -10.40
N ALA A 53 58.28 -5.40 -11.34
CA ALA A 53 58.53 -5.54 -12.79
C ALA A 53 57.40 -4.91 -13.63
N THR A 54 57.81 -3.89 -14.37
CA THR A 54 57.33 -3.45 -15.69
C THR A 54 56.51 -4.47 -16.50
N VAL A 55 55.31 -4.07 -16.92
CA VAL A 55 54.83 -4.30 -18.30
C VAL A 55 54.03 -3.07 -18.73
N ALA A 56 54.42 -2.50 -19.86
CA ALA A 56 53.69 -1.49 -20.61
C ALA A 56 52.85 -2.21 -21.69
N ASP A 57 51.60 -1.79 -21.88
CA ASP A 57 50.75 -2.05 -23.07
C ASP A 57 49.57 -1.05 -22.96
N ASP A 58 49.63 0.13 -23.59
CA ASP A 58 49.35 0.48 -25.00
C ASP A 58 47.87 0.38 -25.41
N GLY A 59 47.33 1.54 -25.83
CA GLY A 59 46.42 1.63 -26.97
C GLY A 59 44.95 1.24 -26.76
N GLY A 60 44.08 2.22 -26.46
CA GLY A 60 42.64 1.95 -26.50
C GLY A 60 41.70 3.14 -26.35
N SER A 61 42.11 4.32 -26.81
CA SER A 61 41.27 5.52 -26.90
C SER A 61 40.03 5.27 -27.77
N SER A 62 38.85 5.50 -27.21
CA SER A 62 37.63 5.82 -27.97
C SER A 62 36.67 6.60 -27.06
N GLU A 63 36.85 7.93 -27.05
CA GLU A 63 35.79 8.87 -26.76
C GLU A 63 34.61 8.67 -27.72
N PRO A 64 33.39 9.01 -27.28
CA PRO A 64 32.58 9.88 -28.13
C PRO A 64 32.40 11.26 -27.48
N THR A 65 33.11 12.22 -28.08
CA THR A 65 32.71 13.62 -28.17
C THR A 65 31.34 13.70 -28.86
N SER A 66 30.37 14.38 -28.24
CA SER A 66 29.35 15.16 -28.94
C SER A 66 28.72 16.18 -27.97
N THR A 67 29.21 17.42 -28.01
CA THR A 67 28.61 18.55 -28.77
C THR A 67 27.56 19.27 -27.93
N ALA A 68 28.06 20.18 -27.09
CA ALA A 68 27.28 21.31 -26.62
C ALA A 68 27.15 22.32 -27.77
N THR A 69 25.92 22.59 -28.21
CA THR A 69 25.60 23.77 -29.02
C THR A 69 24.46 24.48 -28.32
N GLY A 70 24.74 25.69 -27.80
CA GLY A 70 23.74 26.53 -27.16
C GLY A 70 22.78 27.15 -28.16
N THR A 71 21.66 27.69 -27.65
CA THR A 71 21.06 28.95 -28.13
C THR A 71 19.83 29.31 -27.29
N SER A 72 19.88 30.55 -26.81
CA SER A 72 18.82 31.50 -26.47
C SER A 72 17.76 31.19 -25.41
N ALA A 73 17.83 32.06 -24.40
CA ALA A 73 16.78 32.46 -23.49
C ALA A 73 15.46 32.77 -24.19
N ASP A 74 14.37 32.22 -23.65
CA ASP A 74 13.08 32.89 -23.66
C ASP A 74 12.75 33.25 -22.20
N VAL A 75 13.01 34.51 -21.86
CA VAL A 75 12.51 35.14 -20.64
C VAL A 75 11.05 35.47 -20.91
N THR A 76 10.16 34.50 -20.67
CA THR A 76 8.73 34.79 -20.61
C THR A 76 8.47 35.54 -19.30
N THR A 77 8.09 36.80 -19.49
CA THR A 77 7.62 37.73 -18.47
C THR A 77 6.43 37.13 -17.70
N PRO A 78 6.45 37.06 -16.35
CA PRO A 78 5.24 36.75 -15.60
C PRO A 78 4.25 37.91 -15.77
N ALA A 79 3.06 37.60 -16.27
CA ALA A 79 1.93 38.52 -16.24
C ALA A 79 1.59 38.87 -14.77
N PRO A 80 1.24 40.13 -14.46
CA PRO A 80 0.77 40.49 -13.12
C PRO A 80 -0.54 39.76 -12.83
N MET A 81 -0.52 38.84 -11.86
CA MET A 81 -1.75 38.29 -11.30
C MET A 81 -2.56 39.39 -10.62
N PRO A 82 -3.89 39.45 -10.79
CA PRO A 82 -4.73 40.34 -10.02
C PRO A 82 -4.64 40.00 -8.53
N SER A 83 -4.36 41.00 -7.70
CA SER A 83 -4.48 40.88 -6.25
C SER A 83 -5.91 40.51 -5.89
N ILE A 84 -6.11 39.27 -5.44
CA ILE A 84 -7.38 38.84 -4.88
C ILE A 84 -7.43 39.38 -3.45
N THR A 85 -8.20 40.43 -3.24
CA THR A 85 -8.53 40.95 -1.91
C THR A 85 -9.18 39.86 -1.08
N ALA A 86 -8.48 39.38 -0.04
CA ALA A 86 -9.05 38.53 0.98
C ALA A 86 -10.16 39.31 1.71
N GLN A 87 -11.42 38.95 1.44
CA GLN A 87 -12.54 39.42 2.25
C GLN A 87 -12.47 38.68 3.59
N SER A 88 -12.04 39.40 4.62
CA SER A 88 -12.14 39.02 6.02
C SER A 88 -13.63 38.93 6.39
N THR A 89 -14.22 37.74 6.33
CA THR A 89 -15.52 37.47 6.93
C THR A 89 -15.35 37.40 8.44
N THR A 90 -15.85 38.42 9.13
CA THR A 90 -16.03 38.42 10.59
C THR A 90 -16.78 37.16 11.03
N PRO A 91 -16.29 36.42 12.04
CA PRO A 91 -17.09 35.37 12.66
C PRO A 91 -18.28 36.00 13.38
N THR A 92 -19.50 35.65 12.96
CA THR A 92 -20.70 35.94 13.74
C THR A 92 -20.66 35.08 15.01
N THR A 93 -20.40 35.73 16.13
CA THR A 93 -20.60 35.18 17.48
C THR A 93 -22.08 34.81 17.63
N VAL A 94 -22.39 33.52 17.54
CA VAL A 94 -23.71 33.00 17.88
C VAL A 94 -23.84 33.00 19.41
N ALA A 95 -24.88 33.70 19.89
CA ALA A 95 -25.22 33.82 21.29
C ALA A 95 -25.49 32.45 21.94
N PRO A 96 -25.19 32.27 23.24
CA PRO A 96 -25.49 31.04 23.95
C PRO A 96 -27.01 30.82 24.04
N ALA A 97 -27.48 29.71 23.49
CA ALA A 97 -28.85 29.25 23.70
C ALA A 97 -28.99 28.72 25.14
N THR A 98 -29.81 29.44 25.91
CA THR A 98 -30.28 29.11 27.25
C THR A 98 -30.79 27.67 27.33
N ALA A 99 -30.20 26.88 28.24
CA ALA A 99 -30.67 25.55 28.59
C ALA A 99 -32.07 25.61 29.24
N ALA A 100 -33.00 24.77 28.76
CA ALA A 100 -34.27 24.51 29.42
C ALA A 100 -34.16 23.26 30.33
N PRO A 101 -34.85 23.23 31.48
CA PRO A 101 -34.77 22.12 32.43
C PRO A 101 -35.60 20.88 32.03
N THR A 102 -34.96 19.74 32.30
CA THR A 102 -35.41 18.38 32.64
C THR A 102 -36.91 18.05 32.65
N THR A 103 -37.26 16.96 31.94
CA THR A 103 -38.26 15.99 32.42
C THR A 103 -37.76 14.57 32.19
N THR A 104 -37.44 13.89 33.30
CA THR A 104 -37.09 12.48 33.39
C THR A 104 -38.34 11.61 33.13
N PRO A 105 -38.37 10.76 32.09
CA PRO A 105 -39.40 9.73 31.97
C PRO A 105 -39.10 8.54 32.91
N PRO A 106 -40.15 7.79 33.34
CA PRO A 106 -40.03 6.71 34.32
C PRO A 106 -39.19 5.52 33.81
N PRO A 107 -38.54 4.76 34.71
CA PRO A 107 -37.82 3.55 34.34
C PRO A 107 -38.84 2.49 33.90
N THR A 108 -38.86 2.20 32.61
CA THR A 108 -39.57 1.01 32.10
C THR A 108 -38.60 -0.15 32.24
N GLU A 109 -38.96 -1.13 33.07
CA GLU A 109 -38.27 -2.40 33.22
C GLU A 109 -38.20 -3.09 31.85
N SER A 110 -37.04 -3.01 31.19
CA SER A 110 -36.77 -3.79 29.99
C SER A 110 -36.49 -5.24 30.41
N THR A 111 -37.52 -6.06 30.28
CA THR A 111 -37.45 -7.51 30.13
C THR A 111 -36.32 -7.87 29.18
N SER A 112 -35.21 -8.37 29.73
CA SER A 112 -34.10 -8.95 28.98
C SER A 112 -34.56 -10.28 28.37
N VAL A 113 -35.06 -10.21 27.14
CA VAL A 113 -35.18 -11.38 26.27
C VAL A 113 -33.78 -11.72 25.74
N PRO A 114 -33.32 -12.98 25.83
CA PRO A 114 -32.10 -13.40 25.15
C PRO A 114 -32.39 -13.37 23.64
N THR A 115 -31.98 -12.30 22.97
CA THR A 115 -31.92 -12.25 21.51
C THR A 115 -30.84 -13.22 21.07
N THR A 116 -31.27 -14.40 20.64
CA THR A 116 -30.52 -15.32 19.81
C THR A 116 -29.79 -14.53 18.72
N ALA A 117 -28.46 -14.57 18.73
CA ALA A 117 -27.60 -14.01 17.70
C ALA A 117 -27.87 -14.70 16.36
N ALA A 118 -28.78 -14.14 15.59
CA ALA A 118 -29.07 -14.51 14.21
C ALA A 118 -29.71 -13.30 13.54
N GLY A 119 -28.88 -12.35 13.09
CA GLY A 119 -29.40 -11.10 12.52
C GLY A 119 -28.32 -10.06 12.25
N ALA A 120 -27.36 -10.41 11.40
CA ALA A 120 -26.48 -9.50 10.70
C ALA A 120 -26.42 -9.98 9.24
N VAL A 121 -27.50 -9.71 8.49
CA VAL A 121 -27.40 -9.63 7.03
C VAL A 121 -27.00 -8.19 6.72
N ASP A 122 -25.82 -7.79 7.21
CA ASP A 122 -25.17 -6.56 6.82
C ASP A 122 -24.92 -6.63 5.31
N ASP A 123 -25.07 -5.50 4.62
CA ASP A 123 -24.82 -5.29 3.21
C ASP A 123 -23.44 -5.81 2.77
N ALA A 124 -23.32 -7.12 2.58
CA ALA A 124 -22.07 -7.77 2.26
C ALA A 124 -21.62 -7.26 0.90
N VAL A 125 -20.57 -6.43 0.90
CA VAL A 125 -19.98 -5.93 -0.33
C VAL A 125 -19.49 -7.16 -1.10
N PRO A 126 -19.92 -7.37 -2.36
CA PRO A 126 -19.52 -8.55 -3.11
C PRO A 126 -17.99 -8.68 -3.14
N GLY A 127 -17.48 -9.84 -2.75
CA GLY A 127 -16.03 -10.06 -2.68
C GLY A 127 -15.31 -9.35 -1.54
N ASP A 128 -16.03 -8.91 -0.50
CA ASP A 128 -15.40 -8.62 0.78
C ASP A 128 -14.76 -9.90 1.36
N LEU A 129 -13.57 -9.77 1.94
CA LEU A 129 -12.87 -10.85 2.63
C LEU A 129 -13.49 -11.14 4.01
N GLY A 130 -14.32 -10.23 4.53
CA GLY A 130 -14.96 -10.38 5.84
C GLY A 130 -13.99 -10.13 6.99
N VAL A 131 -13.10 -9.15 6.85
CA VAL A 131 -12.17 -8.78 7.92
C VAL A 131 -12.95 -8.22 9.12
N PRO A 132 -12.85 -8.80 10.33
CA PRO A 132 -13.67 -8.37 11.47
C PRO A 132 -13.48 -6.88 11.81
N GLY A 133 -14.58 -6.13 11.85
CA GLY A 133 -14.57 -4.70 12.20
C GLY A 133 -13.93 -3.77 11.17
N ARG A 134 -13.51 -4.30 10.00
CA ARG A 134 -12.92 -3.54 8.91
C ARG A 134 -13.68 -3.91 7.63
N PRO A 135 -14.76 -3.19 7.26
CA PRO A 135 -15.46 -3.46 6.01
C PRO A 135 -14.61 -3.04 4.81
N MET A 136 -14.74 -3.75 3.69
CA MET A 136 -14.06 -3.38 2.45
C MET A 136 -14.50 -2.00 1.97
N GLN A 137 -13.55 -1.12 1.72
CA GLN A 137 -13.81 0.24 1.25
C GLN A 137 -13.95 0.30 -0.27
N ARG A 138 -14.75 1.27 -0.74
CA ARG A 138 -14.89 1.62 -2.15
C ARG A 138 -14.82 3.13 -2.31
N PRO A 139 -13.61 3.73 -2.20
CA PRO A 139 -13.45 5.16 -2.36
C PRO A 139 -13.88 5.60 -3.79
N PRO A 140 -14.41 6.83 -3.94
CA PRO A 140 -14.82 7.34 -5.24
C PRO A 140 -13.60 7.61 -6.14
N CYS A 141 -13.82 7.57 -7.45
CA CYS A 141 -12.81 7.89 -8.47
C CYS A 141 -12.74 9.39 -8.77
N ASP A 142 -12.68 10.21 -7.72
CA ASP A 142 -12.81 11.67 -7.78
C ASP A 142 -11.49 12.43 -7.97
N GLY A 143 -10.41 11.71 -8.24
CA GLY A 143 -9.07 12.25 -8.39
C GLY A 143 -8.26 12.32 -7.10
N SER A 144 -8.80 11.81 -5.97
CA SER A 144 -8.07 11.64 -4.71
C SER A 144 -6.91 10.64 -4.82
N TYR A 145 -6.05 10.61 -3.81
CA TYR A 145 -4.85 9.79 -3.77
C TYR A 145 -4.88 8.78 -2.64
N ILE A 146 -4.28 7.62 -2.83
CA ILE A 146 -4.08 6.61 -1.79
C ILE A 146 -2.60 6.22 -1.72
N THR A 147 -2.16 5.78 -0.54
CA THR A 147 -0.83 5.18 -0.37
C THR A 147 -1.00 3.68 -0.21
N VAL A 148 -0.54 2.92 -1.20
CA VAL A 148 -0.60 1.45 -1.19
C VAL A 148 0.51 0.90 -0.30
N LEU A 149 0.14 0.06 0.66
CA LEU A 149 1.04 -0.59 1.62
C LEU A 149 1.34 -2.04 1.21
N ALA A 150 0.32 -2.75 0.71
CA ALA A 150 0.44 -4.13 0.24
C ALA A 150 -0.64 -4.42 -0.81
N SER A 151 -0.38 -5.41 -1.66
CA SER A 151 -1.27 -5.81 -2.75
C SER A 151 -1.42 -7.35 -2.83
N PRO A 152 -2.02 -7.99 -1.82
CA PRO A 152 -2.23 -9.43 -1.85
C PRO A 152 -3.12 -9.88 -3.02
N ILE A 153 -2.75 -11.03 -3.59
CA ILE A 153 -3.43 -11.73 -4.68
C ILE A 153 -3.51 -13.23 -4.38
N GLY A 154 -4.40 -13.95 -5.05
CA GLY A 154 -4.55 -15.40 -4.93
C GLY A 154 -4.69 -15.86 -3.48
N ALA A 155 -3.84 -16.80 -3.04
CA ALA A 155 -3.88 -17.33 -1.67
C ALA A 155 -3.58 -16.28 -0.57
N GLN A 156 -2.88 -15.20 -0.90
CA GLN A 156 -2.57 -14.13 0.06
C GLN A 156 -3.76 -13.17 0.27
N ALA A 157 -4.70 -13.15 -0.67
CA ALA A 157 -5.93 -12.36 -0.59
C ALA A 157 -6.98 -13.04 0.31
N ASN A 158 -6.66 -13.19 1.59
CA ASN A 158 -7.55 -13.77 2.58
C ASN A 158 -7.67 -12.86 3.82
N ALA A 159 -8.74 -13.04 4.59
CA ALA A 159 -9.07 -12.18 5.72
C ALA A 159 -7.96 -12.11 6.77
N ALA A 160 -7.28 -13.22 7.07
CA ALA A 160 -6.25 -13.27 8.11
C ALA A 160 -4.98 -12.53 7.69
N SER A 161 -4.51 -12.75 6.46
CA SER A 161 -3.34 -12.03 5.91
C SER A 161 -3.60 -10.52 5.83
N VAL A 162 -4.78 -10.11 5.37
CA VAL A 162 -5.14 -8.69 5.28
C VAL A 162 -5.30 -8.07 6.67
N ALA A 163 -5.93 -8.78 7.62
CA ALA A 163 -6.07 -8.31 9.01
C ALA A 163 -4.71 -8.02 9.66
N SER A 164 -3.72 -8.90 9.45
CA SER A 164 -2.38 -8.69 10.01
C SER A 164 -1.77 -7.36 9.56
N VAL A 165 -1.81 -7.05 8.25
CA VAL A 165 -1.26 -5.79 7.73
C VAL A 165 -2.05 -4.59 8.22
N LEU A 166 -3.38 -4.72 8.34
CA LEU A 166 -4.26 -3.67 8.85
C LEU A 166 -4.04 -3.36 10.34
N ASP A 167 -3.58 -4.34 11.12
CA ASP A 167 -3.25 -4.19 12.55
C ASP A 167 -1.85 -3.58 12.74
N ASP A 168 -0.89 -3.96 11.89
CA ASP A 168 0.46 -3.40 11.88
C ASP A 168 0.50 -1.93 11.41
N HIS A 169 -0.50 -1.51 10.61
CA HIS A 169 -0.62 -0.14 10.09
C HIS A 169 -1.95 0.51 10.48
N PRO A 170 -2.07 1.08 11.70
CA PRO A 170 -3.28 1.76 12.15
C PRO A 170 -3.71 2.89 11.21
N GLY A 171 -5.02 3.03 10.97
CA GLY A 171 -5.56 4.02 10.02
C GLY A 171 -5.55 3.57 8.57
N SER A 172 -4.98 2.40 8.25
CA SER A 172 -5.12 1.79 6.94
C SER A 172 -6.49 1.13 6.74
N ASN A 173 -6.89 1.06 5.47
CA ASN A 173 -8.10 0.44 4.98
C ASN A 173 -7.74 -0.57 3.89
N TYR A 174 -8.71 -1.35 3.41
CA TYR A 174 -8.51 -2.20 2.24
C TYR A 174 -9.66 -2.10 1.26
N LEU A 175 -9.36 -2.40 -0.01
CA LEU A 175 -10.30 -2.38 -1.13
C LEU A 175 -9.98 -3.52 -2.11
N ARG A 176 -10.91 -3.80 -3.04
CA ARG A 176 -10.67 -4.63 -4.23
C ARG A 176 -10.57 -3.75 -5.46
N THR A 177 -9.51 -3.91 -6.24
CA THR A 177 -9.15 -2.94 -7.29
C THR A 177 -10.13 -2.93 -8.47
N ASP A 178 -10.57 -4.09 -8.94
CA ASP A 178 -11.56 -4.28 -10.02
C ASP A 178 -12.95 -3.68 -9.74
N GLN A 179 -13.25 -3.39 -8.47
CA GLN A 179 -14.51 -2.79 -8.02
C GLN A 179 -14.39 -1.32 -7.61
N THR A 180 -13.19 -0.75 -7.68
CA THR A 180 -12.93 0.61 -7.17
C THR A 180 -12.81 1.61 -8.32
N CYS A 181 -11.69 1.62 -9.06
CA CYS A 181 -11.44 2.58 -10.13
C CYS A 181 -10.62 1.97 -11.29
N PRO A 182 -10.84 2.40 -12.55
CA PRO A 182 -10.06 1.97 -13.72
C PRO A 182 -8.56 2.28 -13.65
N SER A 183 -8.18 3.30 -12.89
CA SER A 183 -6.78 3.67 -12.59
C SER A 183 -6.04 2.67 -11.71
N LEU A 184 -6.71 1.64 -11.20
CA LEU A 184 -6.08 0.54 -10.48
C LEU A 184 -6.05 -0.70 -11.38
N THR A 185 -4.97 -1.48 -11.29
CA THR A 185 -4.87 -2.77 -11.99
C THR A 185 -5.97 -3.69 -11.45
N PRO A 186 -6.90 -4.20 -12.27
CA PRO A 186 -8.07 -4.92 -11.77
C PRO A 186 -7.73 -6.32 -11.24
N ASP A 187 -6.85 -7.04 -11.94
CA ASP A 187 -6.46 -8.41 -11.62
C ASP A 187 -5.05 -8.73 -12.09
N VAL A 188 -4.51 -9.84 -11.60
CA VAL A 188 -3.30 -10.49 -12.13
C VAL A 188 -3.69 -11.92 -12.47
N ASP A 189 -3.57 -12.31 -13.73
CA ASP A 189 -3.92 -13.66 -14.22
C ASP A 189 -5.36 -14.09 -13.87
N GLY A 190 -6.30 -13.14 -13.78
CA GLY A 190 -7.69 -13.38 -13.40
C GLY A 190 -7.95 -13.43 -11.89
N ASP A 191 -6.91 -13.34 -11.05
CA ASP A 191 -7.06 -13.20 -9.60
C ASP A 191 -7.25 -11.74 -9.20
N PRO A 192 -8.30 -11.39 -8.44
CA PRO A 192 -8.53 -10.03 -8.01
C PRO A 192 -7.42 -9.55 -7.07
N ILE A 193 -7.03 -8.29 -7.22
CA ILE A 193 -6.06 -7.65 -6.32
C ILE A 193 -6.82 -6.98 -5.18
N TYR A 194 -6.41 -7.28 -3.95
CA TYR A 194 -6.80 -6.50 -2.78
C TYR A 194 -5.67 -5.57 -2.42
N VAL A 195 -5.99 -4.32 -2.11
CA VAL A 195 -5.01 -3.29 -1.76
C VAL A 195 -5.26 -2.87 -0.33
N ILE A 196 -4.20 -2.87 0.49
CA ILE A 196 -4.20 -2.22 1.80
C ILE A 196 -3.61 -0.82 1.61
N PHE A 197 -4.27 0.22 2.11
CA PHE A 197 -3.90 1.60 1.82
C PHE A 197 -4.15 2.58 2.96
N PHE A 198 -3.40 3.70 2.96
CA PHE A 198 -3.77 4.93 3.68
C PHE A 198 -4.52 5.92 2.76
N GLY A 199 -5.38 6.74 3.37
CA GLY A 199 -6.17 7.77 2.68
C GLY A 199 -7.68 7.46 2.65
N PRO A 200 -8.42 8.03 1.69
CA PRO A 200 -7.96 8.86 0.58
C PRO A 200 -7.46 10.25 1.00
N PHE A 201 -6.50 10.79 0.25
CA PHE A 201 -5.89 12.11 0.41
C PHE A 201 -6.32 13.04 -0.72
N ALA A 202 -6.42 14.34 -0.44
CA ALA A 202 -6.76 15.35 -1.45
C ALA A 202 -5.58 15.68 -2.38
N PHE A 203 -4.35 15.56 -1.88
CA PHE A 203 -3.13 15.94 -2.59
C PHE A 203 -2.17 14.75 -2.69
N ASP A 204 -1.40 14.71 -3.77
CA ASP A 204 -0.37 13.70 -4.01
C ASP A 204 0.76 13.80 -2.96
N SER A 205 1.10 15.01 -2.53
CA SER A 205 2.10 15.26 -1.50
C SER A 205 1.80 14.52 -0.19
N ASP A 206 0.54 14.47 0.23
CA ASP A 206 0.13 13.81 1.47
C ASP A 206 0.22 12.28 1.32
N ALA A 207 -0.22 11.75 0.19
CA ALA A 207 -0.06 10.33 -0.12
C ALA A 207 1.42 9.91 -0.21
N CYS A 208 2.26 10.77 -0.81
CA CYS A 208 3.70 10.54 -0.88
C CYS A 208 4.35 10.60 0.50
N ALA A 209 3.96 11.51 1.38
CA ALA A 209 4.47 11.58 2.75
C ALA A 209 4.11 10.32 3.55
N ALA A 210 2.87 9.85 3.42
CA ALA A 210 2.36 8.66 4.10
C ALA A 210 3.09 7.36 3.71
N ARG A 211 3.90 7.35 2.64
CA ARG A 211 4.76 6.20 2.31
C ARG A 211 5.74 5.87 3.41
N SER A 212 6.19 6.89 4.14
CA SER A 212 7.16 6.74 5.25
C SER A 212 6.57 6.02 6.47
N GLU A 213 5.24 5.94 6.56
CA GLU A 213 4.50 5.22 7.60
C GLU A 213 4.18 3.76 7.21
N GLY A 214 4.45 3.41 5.94
CA GLY A 214 4.25 2.09 5.38
C GLY A 214 5.52 1.22 5.37
N PRO A 215 5.41 -0.02 4.88
CA PRO A 215 6.58 -0.86 4.64
C PRO A 215 7.44 -0.32 3.48
N GLU A 216 8.67 -0.83 3.36
CA GLU A 216 9.49 -0.56 2.18
C GLU A 216 8.74 -0.99 0.91
N GLY A 217 8.77 -0.12 -0.10
CA GLY A 217 8.02 -0.32 -1.34
C GLY A 217 6.60 0.24 -1.35
N ALA A 218 6.11 0.84 -0.25
CA ALA A 218 4.87 1.61 -0.30
C ALA A 218 4.92 2.70 -1.38
N TYR A 219 3.81 2.96 -2.07
CA TYR A 219 3.75 3.89 -3.20
C TYR A 219 2.39 4.58 -3.31
N ALA A 220 2.36 5.76 -3.93
CA ALA A 220 1.12 6.52 -4.12
C ALA A 220 0.42 6.19 -5.43
N ARG A 221 -0.91 6.23 -5.43
CA ARG A 221 -1.78 6.07 -6.60
C ARG A 221 -2.89 7.10 -6.58
N ARG A 222 -3.32 7.55 -7.77
CA ARG A 222 -4.49 8.42 -7.93
C ARG A 222 -5.71 7.58 -8.29
N LEU A 223 -6.82 7.83 -7.64
CA LEU A 223 -8.12 7.24 -7.92
C LEU A 223 -8.84 8.09 -8.97
N SER A 224 -9.00 7.54 -10.17
CA SER A 224 -9.55 8.24 -11.34
C SER A 224 -10.25 7.27 -12.30
N ASP A 225 -11.30 7.77 -12.96
CA ASP A 225 -12.00 7.11 -14.08
C ASP A 225 -11.32 7.34 -15.44
N GLU A 226 -10.45 8.34 -15.54
CA GLU A 226 -9.85 8.77 -16.81
C GLU A 226 -8.44 8.22 -17.01
N LEU A 227 -7.73 7.97 -15.91
CA LEU A 227 -6.37 7.44 -15.93
C LEU A 227 -6.40 5.91 -15.95
N GLY A 228 -5.53 5.32 -16.76
CA GLY A 228 -5.31 3.88 -16.77
C GLY A 228 -4.41 3.40 -15.62
N PRO A 229 -4.29 2.07 -15.44
CA PRO A 229 -3.49 1.46 -14.37
C PRO A 229 -1.99 1.72 -14.49
N ASP A 230 -1.49 2.14 -15.64
CA ASP A 230 -0.08 2.46 -15.86
C ASP A 230 0.31 3.86 -15.36
N HIS A 231 -0.66 4.68 -14.94
CA HIS A 231 -0.35 6.02 -14.42
C HIS A 231 0.28 5.93 -13.02
N SER A 232 1.51 6.41 -12.89
CA SER A 232 2.26 6.49 -11.62
C SER A 232 2.18 7.88 -11.00
N VAL A 233 2.14 7.96 -9.67
CA VAL A 233 2.36 9.20 -8.91
C VAL A 233 3.85 9.30 -8.59
N ALA A 234 4.49 10.41 -8.97
CA ALA A 234 5.91 10.64 -8.69
C ALA A 234 6.07 11.21 -7.28
N CYS A 235 6.73 10.44 -6.40
CA CYS A 235 7.11 10.88 -5.07
C CYS A 235 8.63 11.06 -5.04
N GLY A 236 9.10 12.28 -4.78
CA GLY A 236 10.51 12.66 -4.80
C GLY A 236 10.92 13.53 -3.61
#